data_AF-A0A820KIX2-F1
#
_entry.id   AF-A0A820KIX2-F1
#
_cell.length_a   1.000
_cell.length_b   1.000
_cell.length_c   1.000
_cell.angle_alpha   90.00
_cell.angle_beta   90.00
_cell.angle_gamma   90.00
#
_symmetry.space_group_name_H-M   'P 1'
#
loop_
_entity.id
_entity.type
_entity.pdbx_description
1 polymer ?
#
loop_
_entity_poly.entity_id
_entity_poly.type
_entity_poly.pdbx_seq_one_letter_code
_entity_poly.pdbx_strand_id
1 'polypeptide(L)'
;SKPGTIEHHPISVSAKYGVSQIHFVSYINAEIREAGSIPMHLVNDFKFYLDKHQFPMNKYAVEVSNKQSDVENSIDAFVLLSKRSFIPLHGDYQIKTSFPAQITSESRVIDWNTAEDAIECARIVSQLANLSKLPENLWVLPTLFAAQVKDNDNTTFYIRGGLKDAYSNGTIIGLLEHLTPVTACALTTRNILTPDKTLFESLVEFGFDPVSLFKDISDGIISAQLHFIAIRWIPDAHT
;
A
#
# COMPACT_ATOMS: atom_id res chain seq x y z
N SER A 1 -5.74 -3.27 39.35
CA SER A 1 -5.15 -3.85 38.13
C SER A 1 -5.90 -5.13 37.80
N LYS A 2 -6.73 -5.14 36.75
CA LYS A 2 -7.41 -6.37 36.32
C LYS A 2 -6.59 -7.02 35.19
N PRO A 3 -6.25 -8.31 35.30
CA PRO A 3 -5.78 -9.10 34.18
C PRO A 3 -6.97 -9.39 33.26
N GLY A 4 -6.80 -9.27 31.95
CA GLY A 4 -7.73 -9.84 30.97
C GLY A 4 -8.67 -8.89 30.22
N THR A 5 -8.30 -7.64 29.95
CA THR A 5 -8.88 -6.96 28.77
C THR A 5 -8.11 -7.41 27.54
N ILE A 6 -8.41 -8.63 27.07
CA ILE A 6 -8.31 -8.89 25.64
C ILE A 6 -9.32 -7.90 25.05
N GLU A 7 -8.84 -6.78 24.50
CA GLU A 7 -9.65 -5.99 23.59
C GLU A 7 -10.03 -6.95 22.47
N HIS A 8 -11.26 -7.47 22.54
CA HIS A 8 -11.91 -8.12 21.43
C HIS A 8 -11.94 -7.08 20.32
N HIS A 9 -10.91 -7.05 19.47
CA HIS A 9 -10.95 -6.33 18.22
C HIS A 9 -12.09 -6.93 17.41
N PRO A 10 -13.24 -6.26 17.24
CA PRO A 10 -14.15 -6.63 16.20
C PRO A 10 -13.56 -5.95 14.98
N ILE A 11 -12.57 -6.58 14.34
CA ILE A 11 -12.69 -6.62 12.89
C ILE A 11 -13.95 -7.47 12.73
N SER A 12 -15.13 -6.83 12.73
CA SER A 12 -16.21 -7.37 11.95
C SER A 12 -15.69 -7.27 10.52
N VAL A 13 -14.92 -8.29 10.12
CA VAL A 13 -14.94 -8.72 8.75
C VAL A 13 -16.43 -8.93 8.56
N SER A 14 -17.06 -8.02 7.82
CA SER A 14 -18.33 -8.34 7.20
C SER A 14 -18.04 -9.63 6.45
N ALA A 15 -18.31 -10.77 7.07
CA ALA A 15 -18.11 -12.09 6.51
C ALA A 15 -19.26 -12.37 5.53
N LYS A 16 -19.50 -11.40 4.66
CA LYS A 16 -19.85 -11.64 3.27
C LYS A 16 -18.61 -11.19 2.49
N TYR A 17 -17.68 -12.13 2.26
CA TYR A 17 -16.62 -12.05 1.24
C TYR A 17 -15.28 -11.33 1.55
N GLY A 18 -14.99 -10.91 2.78
CA GLY A 18 -13.64 -10.40 3.13
C GLY A 18 -13.31 -9.01 2.58
N VAL A 19 -14.34 -8.26 2.16
CA VAL A 19 -14.27 -6.91 1.63
C VAL A 19 -14.65 -5.91 2.72
N SER A 20 -13.95 -4.78 2.78
CA SER A 20 -14.27 -3.64 3.66
C SER A 20 -14.63 -2.41 2.83
N GLN A 21 -15.21 -1.40 3.48
CA GLN A 21 -15.53 -0.14 2.81
C GLN A 21 -14.58 0.97 3.27
N ILE A 22 -14.08 1.73 2.31
CA ILE A 22 -13.42 3.01 2.55
C ILE A 22 -14.49 4.09 2.38
N HIS A 23 -14.67 4.91 3.40
CA HIS A 23 -15.61 6.04 3.34
C HIS A 23 -14.91 7.28 2.81
N PHE A 24 -15.63 8.06 2.01
CA PHE A 24 -15.17 9.34 1.51
C PHE A 24 -15.86 10.48 2.24
N VAL A 25 -15.06 11.47 2.61
CA VAL A 25 -15.47 12.56 3.49
C VAL A 25 -15.16 13.90 2.83
N SER A 26 -16.15 14.77 2.73
CA SER A 26 -15.99 16.14 2.25
C SER A 26 -15.58 17.06 3.41
N TYR A 27 -14.61 17.94 3.19
CA TYR A 27 -14.25 19.01 4.13
C TYR A 27 -14.62 20.37 3.54
N ILE A 28 -15.62 21.03 4.11
CA ILE A 28 -16.16 22.30 3.61
C ILE A 28 -15.14 23.43 3.84
N ASN A 29 -14.86 24.24 2.81
CA ASN A 29 -13.95 25.40 2.87
C ASN A 29 -12.55 25.09 3.42
N ALA A 30 -12.10 23.83 3.31
CA ALA A 30 -10.79 23.43 3.75
C ALA A 30 -9.72 23.86 2.74
N GLU A 31 -8.60 24.39 3.25
CA GLU A 31 -7.40 24.53 2.44
C GLU A 31 -6.78 23.14 2.23
N ILE A 32 -6.54 22.76 0.97
CA ILE A 32 -5.99 21.46 0.61
C ILE A 32 -4.56 21.66 0.09
N ARG A 33 -3.64 20.79 0.51
CA ARG A 33 -2.31 20.65 -0.09
C ARG A 33 -2.27 19.35 -0.89
N GLU A 34 -1.58 19.38 -2.03
CA GLU A 34 -1.49 18.27 -2.97
C GLU A 34 -0.06 18.14 -3.49
N ALA A 35 0.35 16.90 -3.79
CA ALA A 35 1.61 16.59 -4.43
C ALA A 35 1.45 15.44 -5.43
N GLY A 36 2.23 15.48 -6.52
CA GLY A 36 2.18 14.48 -7.59
C GLY A 36 1.03 14.73 -8.58
N SER A 37 0.61 13.66 -9.26
CA SER A 37 -0.42 13.72 -10.30
C SER A 37 -1.16 12.39 -10.42
N ILE A 38 -2.48 12.45 -10.57
CA ILE A 38 -3.29 11.26 -10.86
C ILE A 38 -3.11 10.90 -12.36
N PRO A 39 -2.61 9.69 -12.70
CA PRO A 39 -2.48 9.27 -14.08
C PRO A 39 -3.81 9.24 -14.84
N MET A 40 -3.77 9.48 -16.15
CA MET A 40 -4.98 9.56 -16.98
C MET A 40 -5.88 8.32 -16.88
N HIS A 41 -5.30 7.11 -16.79
CA HIS A 41 -6.09 5.88 -16.69
C HIS A 41 -6.81 5.73 -15.34
N LEU A 42 -6.39 6.46 -14.29
CA LEU A 42 -7.02 6.44 -12.96
C LEU A 42 -8.00 7.58 -12.73
N VAL A 43 -8.14 8.53 -13.67
CA VAL A 43 -9.03 9.71 -13.51
C VAL A 43 -10.47 9.32 -13.18
N ASN A 44 -11.00 8.27 -13.81
CA ASN A 44 -12.36 7.82 -13.54
C ASN A 44 -12.52 7.18 -12.15
N ASP A 45 -11.52 6.44 -11.70
CA ASP A 45 -11.50 5.80 -10.39
C ASP A 45 -11.34 6.83 -9.25
N PHE A 46 -10.82 8.01 -9.58
CA PHE A 46 -10.57 9.13 -8.67
C PHE A 46 -11.60 10.27 -8.71
N LYS A 47 -12.75 10.08 -9.34
CA LYS A 47 -13.83 11.10 -9.39
C LYS A 47 -14.26 11.60 -8.02
N PHE A 48 -14.24 10.74 -6.99
CA PHE A 48 -14.53 11.14 -5.62
C PHE A 48 -13.65 12.32 -5.16
N TYR A 49 -12.39 12.34 -5.58
CA TYR A 49 -11.44 13.39 -5.29
C TYR A 49 -11.53 14.53 -6.30
N LEU A 50 -11.48 14.22 -7.60
CA LEU A 50 -11.40 15.22 -8.66
C LEU A 50 -12.66 16.10 -8.78
N ASP A 51 -13.85 15.51 -8.59
CA ASP A 51 -15.12 16.24 -8.76
C ASP A 51 -15.57 16.93 -7.47
N LYS A 52 -15.23 16.33 -6.31
CA LYS A 52 -15.83 16.68 -5.02
C LYS A 52 -14.82 16.96 -3.90
N HIS A 53 -13.51 16.80 -4.14
CA HIS A 53 -12.45 16.92 -3.14
C HIS A 53 -12.71 16.08 -1.88
N GLN A 54 -13.22 14.86 -2.06
CA GLN A 54 -13.50 13.96 -0.94
C GLN A 54 -12.25 13.18 -0.56
N PHE A 55 -12.04 13.04 0.74
CA PHE A 55 -10.89 12.35 1.31
C PHE A 55 -11.27 10.92 1.70
N PRO A 56 -10.47 9.90 1.33
CA PRO A 56 -10.62 8.55 1.83
C PRO A 56 -10.17 8.51 3.29
N MET A 57 -11.11 8.17 4.15
CA MET A 57 -10.87 8.11 5.59
C MET A 57 -11.07 6.69 6.09
N ASN A 58 -10.15 6.27 6.96
CA ASN A 58 -10.38 5.10 7.76
C ASN A 58 -11.56 5.39 8.71
N LYS A 59 -12.50 4.44 8.88
CA LYS A 59 -13.71 4.61 9.72
C LYS A 59 -13.40 5.16 11.12
N TYR A 60 -12.28 4.75 11.71
CA TYR A 60 -11.86 5.20 13.04
C TYR A 60 -11.32 6.64 13.07
N ALA A 61 -10.91 7.20 11.93
CA ALA A 61 -10.49 8.60 11.82
C ALA A 61 -11.69 9.55 11.69
N VAL A 62 -12.81 9.07 11.11
CA VAL A 62 -14.05 9.84 10.93
C VAL A 62 -14.67 10.25 12.28
N GLU A 63 -14.61 9.38 13.29
CA GLU A 63 -15.11 9.72 14.63
C GLU A 63 -14.26 10.81 15.34
N VAL A 64 -13.00 11.00 14.91
CA VAL A 64 -12.04 11.93 15.55
C VAL A 64 -12.06 13.31 14.87
N SER A 65 -12.46 13.41 13.60
CA SER A 65 -12.42 14.67 12.83
C SER A 65 -13.79 15.33 12.66
N ASN A 66 -14.28 16.05 13.68
CA ASN A 66 -15.37 17.05 13.61
C ASN A 66 -16.76 16.62 13.08
N LYS A 67 -17.81 17.07 13.80
CA LYS A 67 -19.24 16.90 13.46
C LYS A 67 -19.74 17.62 12.18
N GLN A 68 -18.85 18.06 11.30
CA GLN A 68 -19.18 18.77 10.05
C GLN A 68 -18.86 17.95 8.78
N SER A 69 -18.43 16.70 8.95
CA SER A 69 -17.97 15.86 7.87
C SER A 69 -19.08 14.89 7.44
N ASP A 70 -19.70 15.13 6.29
CA ASP A 70 -20.72 14.23 5.75
C ASP A 70 -20.04 13.09 4.98
N VAL A 71 -20.34 11.85 5.38
CA VAL A 71 -19.97 10.65 4.62
C VAL A 71 -20.95 10.56 3.45
N GLU A 72 -20.49 10.89 2.25
CA GLU A 72 -21.35 10.90 1.07
C GLU A 72 -21.27 9.60 0.27
N ASN A 73 -20.08 8.98 0.24
CA ASN A 73 -19.76 7.88 -0.67
C ASN A 73 -18.83 6.87 -0.01
N SER A 74 -18.78 5.67 -0.56
CA SER A 74 -17.78 4.66 -0.20
C SER A 74 -17.39 3.82 -1.41
N ILE A 75 -16.23 3.17 -1.31
CA ILE A 75 -15.84 2.10 -2.23
C ILE A 75 -15.55 0.82 -1.45
N ASP A 76 -15.87 -0.29 -2.08
CA ASP A 76 -15.51 -1.62 -1.61
C ASP A 76 -14.04 -1.89 -1.94
N ALA A 77 -13.28 -2.34 -0.94
CA ALA A 77 -11.85 -2.57 -1.03
C ALA A 77 -11.38 -3.69 -0.09
N PHE A 78 -10.28 -4.35 -0.45
CA PHE A 78 -9.53 -5.23 0.44
C PHE A 78 -8.61 -4.42 1.33
N VAL A 79 -8.63 -4.70 2.63
CA VAL A 79 -7.71 -4.09 3.61
C VAL A 79 -6.43 -4.90 3.65
N LEU A 80 -5.29 -4.25 3.40
CA LEU A 80 -3.98 -4.88 3.46
C LEU A 80 -3.45 -4.99 4.91
N LEU A 81 -2.34 -5.71 5.07
CA LEU A 81 -1.74 -6.02 6.38
C LEU A 81 -1.46 -4.79 7.25
N SER A 82 -1.15 -3.63 6.64
CA SER A 82 -0.90 -2.38 7.37
C SER A 82 -2.17 -1.69 7.90
N LYS A 83 -3.37 -2.24 7.65
CA LYS A 83 -4.71 -1.77 8.08
C LYS A 83 -5.14 -0.37 7.63
N ARG A 84 -4.20 0.43 7.13
CA ARG A 84 -4.39 1.76 6.57
C ARG A 84 -4.23 1.81 5.05
N SER A 85 -4.10 0.65 4.45
CA SER A 85 -3.87 0.47 3.02
C SER A 85 -4.96 -0.39 2.45
N PHE A 86 -5.48 0.03 1.31
CA PHE A 86 -6.65 -0.56 0.70
C PHE A 86 -6.45 -0.75 -0.79
N ILE A 87 -6.87 -1.90 -1.32
CA ILE A 87 -6.93 -2.17 -2.75
C ILE A 87 -8.41 -2.22 -3.14
N PRO A 88 -8.92 -1.25 -3.91
CA PRO A 88 -10.29 -1.27 -4.40
C PRO A 88 -10.61 -2.57 -5.16
N LEU A 89 -11.87 -3.02 -5.13
CA LEU A 89 -12.29 -4.22 -5.89
C LEU A 89 -12.10 -4.07 -7.41
N HIS A 90 -12.13 -2.82 -7.88
CA HIS A 90 -11.96 -2.47 -9.28
C HIS A 90 -10.88 -1.40 -9.39
N GLY A 91 -9.97 -1.58 -10.34
CA GLY A 91 -8.80 -0.72 -10.51
C GLY A 91 -7.51 -1.44 -10.09
N ASP A 92 -6.39 -0.89 -10.55
CA ASP A 92 -5.05 -1.39 -10.25
C ASP A 92 -4.26 -0.28 -9.54
N TYR A 93 -4.61 -0.06 -8.26
CA TYR A 93 -3.97 0.92 -7.40
C TYR A 93 -4.26 0.62 -5.92
N GLN A 94 -3.52 1.27 -5.05
CA GLN A 94 -3.71 1.20 -3.61
C GLN A 94 -3.95 2.60 -3.04
N ILE A 95 -4.97 2.73 -2.20
CA ILE A 95 -5.21 3.92 -1.39
C ILE A 95 -4.59 3.69 -0.01
N LYS A 96 -3.74 4.59 0.46
CA LYS A 96 -3.19 4.55 1.82
C LYS A 96 -3.56 5.83 2.56
N THR A 97 -4.26 5.66 3.68
CA THR A 97 -4.81 6.77 4.46
C THR A 97 -4.08 6.88 5.79
N SER A 98 -4.16 8.01 6.46
CA SER A 98 -3.85 8.10 7.87
C SER A 98 -4.79 7.20 8.68
N PHE A 99 -4.24 6.58 9.72
CA PHE A 99 -4.98 5.75 10.66
C PHE A 99 -4.49 6.09 12.08
N PRO A 100 -5.28 6.81 12.90
CA PRO A 100 -4.87 7.30 14.22
C PRO A 100 -4.92 6.18 15.27
N ALA A 101 -4.22 5.08 14.99
CA ALA A 101 -4.03 3.96 15.88
C ALA A 101 -2.58 3.51 15.84
N GLN A 102 -2.14 2.94 16.95
CA GLN A 102 -0.84 2.29 17.02
C GLN A 102 -0.96 0.87 16.48
N ILE A 103 -0.11 0.51 15.51
CA ILE A 103 0.05 -0.88 15.07
C ILE A 103 1.52 -1.21 15.24
N THR A 104 1.78 -2.30 15.96
CA THR A 104 3.10 -2.64 16.52
C THR A 104 3.60 -1.55 17.46
N SER A 105 4.72 -0.90 17.14
CA SER A 105 5.35 0.14 17.96
C SER A 105 5.05 1.57 17.47
N GLU A 106 4.43 1.73 16.30
CA GLU A 106 4.34 3.02 15.60
C GLU A 106 2.91 3.52 15.42
N SER A 107 2.75 4.85 15.48
CA SER A 107 1.55 5.52 14.99
C SER A 107 1.41 5.30 13.49
N ARG A 108 0.17 5.04 13.05
CA ARG A 108 -0.15 4.87 11.62
C ARG A 108 -0.78 6.12 11.01
N VAL A 109 -0.59 7.28 11.63
CA VAL A 109 -0.77 8.59 10.99
C VAL A 109 0.34 8.81 9.95
N ILE A 110 0.02 9.52 8.88
CA ILE A 110 0.95 9.92 7.81
C ILE A 110 1.07 11.44 7.92
N ASP A 111 2.23 11.93 8.34
CA ASP A 111 2.51 13.36 8.26
C ASP A 111 2.69 13.79 6.79
N TRP A 112 2.46 15.08 6.52
CA TRP A 112 2.53 15.61 5.17
C TRP A 112 3.91 15.42 4.51
N ASN A 113 4.99 15.64 5.26
CA ASN A 113 6.35 15.55 4.73
C ASN A 113 6.66 14.11 4.27
N THR A 114 6.24 13.11 5.03
CA THR A 114 6.35 11.69 4.62
C THR A 114 5.61 11.41 3.30
N ALA A 115 4.47 12.06 3.06
CA ALA A 115 3.74 11.90 1.81
C ALA A 115 4.46 12.58 0.63
N GLU A 116 5.00 13.79 0.84
CA GLU A 116 5.82 14.50 -0.15
C GLU A 116 7.11 13.74 -0.48
N ASP A 117 7.81 13.24 0.53
CA ASP A 117 9.01 12.41 0.36
C ASP A 117 8.71 11.15 -0.44
N ALA A 118 7.52 10.55 -0.27
CA ALA A 118 7.11 9.38 -1.04
C ALA A 118 6.89 9.70 -2.53
N ILE A 119 6.35 10.88 -2.85
CA ILE A 119 6.20 11.39 -4.22
C ILE A 119 7.60 11.66 -4.82
N GLU A 120 8.47 12.33 -4.08
CA GLU A 120 9.82 12.65 -4.53
C GLU A 120 10.67 11.39 -4.72
N CYS A 121 10.56 10.41 -3.82
CA CYS A 121 11.17 9.10 -3.98
C CYS A 121 10.69 8.41 -5.26
N ALA A 122 9.38 8.43 -5.55
CA ALA A 122 8.86 7.85 -6.79
C ALA A 122 9.45 8.54 -8.03
N ARG A 123 9.62 9.87 -8.00
CA ARG A 123 10.28 10.64 -9.06
C ARG A 123 11.73 10.20 -9.25
N ILE A 124 12.51 10.06 -8.18
CA ILE A 124 13.90 9.59 -8.22
C ILE A 124 13.98 8.17 -8.78
N VAL A 125 13.11 7.26 -8.34
CA VAL A 125 13.06 5.88 -8.85
C VAL A 125 12.76 5.84 -10.34
N SER A 126 11.83 6.66 -10.82
CA SER A 126 11.55 6.79 -12.25
C SER A 126 12.78 7.25 -13.04
N GLN A 127 13.56 8.20 -12.50
CA GLN A 127 14.81 8.63 -13.12
C GLN A 127 15.86 7.52 -13.16
N LEU A 128 16.01 6.75 -12.07
CA LEU A 128 16.90 5.60 -12.02
C LEU A 128 16.48 4.52 -13.04
N ALA A 129 15.18 4.22 -13.15
CA ALA A 129 14.63 3.29 -14.12
C ALA A 129 14.96 3.69 -15.57
N ASN A 130 14.77 4.97 -15.91
CA ASN A 130 15.06 5.53 -17.22
C ASN A 130 16.56 5.51 -17.57
N LEU A 131 17.43 5.56 -16.55
CA LEU A 131 18.88 5.44 -16.70
C LEU A 131 19.36 3.97 -16.65
N SER A 132 18.43 3.00 -16.56
CA SER A 132 18.71 1.59 -16.36
C SER A 132 19.62 1.33 -15.16
N LYS A 133 19.36 2.03 -14.04
CA LYS A 133 20.09 1.97 -12.77
C LYS A 133 19.33 1.25 -11.65
N LEU A 134 18.20 0.61 -11.96
CA LEU A 134 17.56 -0.31 -11.04
C LEU A 134 18.16 -1.72 -11.22
N PRO A 135 17.95 -2.66 -10.28
CA PRO A 135 18.16 -4.08 -10.52
C PRO A 135 17.26 -4.62 -11.66
N GLU A 136 17.74 -5.62 -12.41
CA GLU A 136 17.03 -6.14 -13.60
C GLU A 136 15.67 -6.79 -13.27
N ASN A 137 15.52 -7.40 -12.10
CA ASN A 137 14.29 -8.07 -11.65
C ASN A 137 13.57 -7.29 -10.55
N LEU A 138 13.54 -5.96 -10.67
CA LEU A 138 12.87 -5.09 -9.70
C LEU A 138 11.70 -4.36 -10.35
N TRP A 139 10.56 -4.43 -9.68
CA TRP A 139 9.40 -3.61 -9.94
C TRP A 139 9.09 -2.78 -8.71
N VAL A 140 9.04 -1.45 -8.87
CA VAL A 140 8.72 -0.52 -7.79
C VAL A 140 7.35 0.08 -8.04
N LEU A 141 6.42 -0.11 -7.11
CA LEU A 141 5.11 0.52 -7.14
C LEU A 141 5.22 1.99 -6.69
N PRO A 142 5.03 2.98 -7.58
CA PRO A 142 5.27 4.38 -7.24
C PRO A 142 4.13 4.97 -6.42
N THR A 143 4.44 5.90 -5.53
CA THR A 143 3.42 6.83 -5.03
C THR A 143 3.16 7.89 -6.11
N LEU A 144 1.92 8.02 -6.54
CA LEU A 144 1.52 8.82 -7.70
C LEU A 144 0.96 10.18 -7.30
N PHE A 145 0.16 10.21 -6.23
CA PHE A 145 -0.56 11.38 -5.78
C PHE A 145 -0.71 11.36 -4.26
N ALA A 146 -0.67 12.52 -3.62
CA ALA A 146 -0.96 12.70 -2.21
C ALA A 146 -1.77 13.97 -1.99
N ALA A 147 -2.66 13.94 -0.99
CA ALA A 147 -3.40 15.12 -0.57
C ALA A 147 -3.65 15.12 0.94
N GLN A 148 -3.82 16.32 1.48
CA GLN A 148 -4.09 16.56 2.90
C GLN A 148 -4.92 17.82 3.07
N VAL A 149 -5.86 17.83 4.02
CA VAL A 149 -6.39 19.07 4.59
C VAL A 149 -5.27 19.73 5.39
N LYS A 150 -4.93 20.96 5.00
CA LYS A 150 -3.80 21.70 5.53
C LYS A 150 -3.71 21.63 7.06
N ASP A 151 -2.53 21.26 7.53
CA ASP A 151 -2.17 21.16 8.96
C ASP A 151 -2.98 20.10 9.74
N ASN A 152 -3.54 19.09 9.04
CA ASN A 152 -4.24 17.96 9.65
C ASN A 152 -3.76 16.60 9.11
N ASP A 153 -2.76 16.03 9.77
CA ASP A 153 -2.16 14.74 9.40
C ASP A 153 -3.14 13.57 9.44
N ASN A 154 -4.26 13.66 10.16
CA ASN A 154 -5.27 12.60 10.16
C ASN A 154 -6.03 12.48 8.83
N THR A 155 -5.92 13.50 7.97
CA THR A 155 -6.57 13.55 6.65
C THR A 155 -5.63 13.19 5.51
N THR A 156 -4.33 13.02 5.79
CA THR A 156 -3.37 12.67 4.75
C THR A 156 -3.73 11.33 4.12
N PHE A 157 -3.76 11.30 2.80
CA PHE A 157 -3.76 10.06 2.05
C PHE A 157 -2.82 10.18 0.86
N TYR A 158 -2.36 9.03 0.39
CA TYR A 158 -1.67 8.95 -0.89
C TYR A 158 -2.05 7.68 -1.63
N ILE A 159 -1.81 7.76 -2.94
CA ILE A 159 -2.15 6.74 -3.92
C ILE A 159 -0.86 6.13 -4.40
N ARG A 160 -0.79 4.81 -4.28
CA ARG A 160 0.28 4.02 -4.85
C ARG A 160 -0.25 3.37 -6.12
N GLY A 161 0.49 3.49 -7.20
CA GLY A 161 0.20 2.83 -8.47
C GLY A 161 0.17 1.32 -8.31
N GLY A 162 -0.62 0.67 -9.15
CA GLY A 162 -0.72 -0.78 -9.17
C GLY A 162 0.35 -1.43 -10.03
N LEU A 163 0.12 -2.68 -10.38
CA LEU A 163 1.06 -3.48 -11.17
C LEU A 163 1.33 -2.86 -12.54
N LYS A 164 0.37 -2.17 -13.16
CA LYS A 164 0.50 -1.47 -14.45
C LYS A 164 1.31 -0.19 -14.37
N ASP A 165 1.49 0.38 -13.18
CA ASP A 165 2.23 1.62 -12.95
C ASP A 165 3.67 1.35 -12.46
N ALA A 166 4.03 0.08 -12.28
CA ALA A 166 5.30 -0.30 -11.67
C ALA A 166 6.50 0.14 -12.53
N TYR A 167 7.50 0.77 -11.90
CA TYR A 167 8.76 1.14 -12.55
C TYR A 167 9.74 -0.02 -12.53
N SER A 168 10.35 -0.29 -13.69
CA SER A 168 11.45 -1.24 -13.87
C SER A 168 12.47 -0.66 -14.86
N ASN A 169 13.64 -1.29 -15.04
CA ASN A 169 14.64 -0.79 -15.99
C ASN A 169 14.10 -0.68 -17.43
N GLY A 170 14.42 0.44 -18.09
CA GLY A 170 14.11 0.65 -19.51
C GLY A 170 12.69 1.20 -19.74
N THR A 171 12.15 0.99 -20.94
CA THR A 171 10.81 1.47 -21.32
C THR A 171 9.67 0.61 -20.76
N ILE A 172 9.97 -0.44 -19.99
CA ILE A 172 8.97 -1.37 -19.49
C ILE A 172 8.35 -0.79 -18.23
N ILE A 173 7.17 -0.22 -18.41
CA ILE A 173 6.26 0.12 -17.32
C ILE A 173 5.32 -1.07 -17.12
N GLY A 174 5.19 -1.50 -15.88
CA GLY A 174 4.26 -2.53 -15.45
C GLY A 174 4.86 -3.93 -15.26
N LEU A 175 4.19 -4.74 -14.43
CA LEU A 175 4.50 -6.16 -14.23
C LEU A 175 3.86 -7.01 -15.34
N LEU A 176 4.50 -8.13 -15.69
CA LEU A 176 3.95 -9.09 -16.65
C LEU A 176 2.63 -9.69 -16.14
N GLU A 177 1.58 -9.67 -16.97
CA GLU A 177 0.20 -10.03 -16.57
C GLU A 177 0.00 -11.47 -16.08
N HIS A 178 0.93 -12.39 -16.39
CA HIS A 178 0.87 -13.78 -15.95
C HIS A 178 1.50 -14.03 -14.57
N LEU A 179 2.07 -13.00 -13.94
CA LEU A 179 2.69 -13.11 -12.62
C LEU A 179 1.66 -12.83 -11.52
N THR A 180 1.62 -13.73 -10.53
CA THR A 180 0.79 -13.57 -9.32
C THR A 180 1.67 -13.08 -8.18
N PRO A 181 1.55 -11.81 -7.74
CA PRO A 181 2.34 -11.31 -6.64
C PRO A 181 1.94 -11.97 -5.32
N VAL A 182 2.94 -12.38 -4.55
CA VAL A 182 2.77 -12.89 -3.18
C VAL A 182 3.58 -11.98 -2.25
N THR A 183 2.98 -11.51 -1.16
CA THR A 183 3.73 -10.75 -0.16
C THR A 183 4.83 -11.61 0.45
N ALA A 184 6.06 -11.11 0.56
CA ALA A 184 7.20 -11.88 1.06
C ALA A 184 6.93 -12.56 2.42
N CYS A 185 6.29 -11.85 3.36
CA CYS A 185 5.90 -12.42 4.65
C CYS A 185 4.94 -13.61 4.53
N ALA A 186 4.16 -13.74 3.46
CA ALA A 186 3.26 -14.87 3.27
C ALA A 186 4.01 -16.18 3.05
N LEU A 187 5.23 -16.14 2.48
CA LEU A 187 6.07 -17.32 2.23
C LEU A 187 6.36 -18.10 3.52
N THR A 188 6.53 -17.39 4.63
CA THR A 188 6.82 -17.97 5.96
C THR A 188 5.57 -18.08 6.84
N THR A 189 4.42 -17.57 6.40
CA THR A 189 3.16 -17.72 7.14
C THR A 189 2.54 -19.09 6.92
N ARG A 190 1.84 -19.57 7.96
CA ARG A 190 1.00 -20.75 7.90
C ARG A 190 -0.43 -20.32 7.62
N ASN A 191 -1.10 -21.01 6.71
CA ASN A 191 -2.50 -20.70 6.38
C ASN A 191 -3.46 -21.51 7.27
N ILE A 192 -4.73 -21.10 7.34
CA ILE A 192 -5.74 -21.74 8.19
C ILE A 192 -6.11 -23.17 7.74
N LEU A 193 -5.87 -23.49 6.47
CA LEU A 193 -6.18 -24.79 5.86
C LEU A 193 -5.03 -25.80 6.03
N THR A 194 -3.79 -25.32 6.16
CA THR A 194 -2.56 -26.10 6.40
C THR A 194 -1.79 -25.48 7.57
N PRO A 195 -2.33 -25.53 8.81
CA PRO A 195 -1.76 -24.82 9.97
C PRO A 195 -0.38 -25.36 10.41
N ASP A 196 0.00 -26.55 9.92
CA ASP A 196 1.27 -27.22 10.13
C ASP A 196 2.33 -26.86 9.09
N LYS A 197 1.96 -26.20 7.99
CA LYS A 197 2.86 -25.88 6.87
C LYS A 197 2.82 -24.41 6.50
N THR A 198 3.98 -23.89 6.18
CA THR A 198 4.16 -22.58 5.55
C THR A 198 3.74 -22.61 4.08
N LEU A 199 3.53 -21.44 3.49
CA LEU A 199 3.32 -21.34 2.04
C LEU A 199 4.52 -21.89 1.26
N PHE A 200 5.75 -21.64 1.73
CA PHE A 200 6.95 -22.20 1.12
C PHE A 200 6.92 -23.74 1.09
N GLU A 201 6.61 -24.39 2.22
CA GLU A 201 6.47 -25.85 2.28
C GLU A 201 5.35 -26.36 1.37
N SER A 202 4.25 -25.61 1.28
CA SER A 202 3.15 -25.94 0.37
C SER A 202 3.62 -25.91 -1.09
N LEU A 203 4.39 -24.89 -1.49
CA LEU A 203 4.96 -24.82 -2.85
C LEU A 203 5.88 -26.01 -3.15
N VAL A 204 6.72 -26.42 -2.18
CA VAL A 204 7.57 -27.60 -2.34
C VAL A 204 6.73 -28.87 -2.58
N GLU A 205 5.62 -29.05 -1.87
CA GLU A 205 4.70 -30.18 -2.08
C GLU A 205 3.98 -30.14 -3.43
N PHE A 206 3.76 -28.95 -3.99
CA PHE A 206 3.23 -28.77 -5.34
C PHE A 206 4.25 -29.10 -6.45
N GLY A 207 5.50 -29.43 -6.09
CA GLY A 207 6.53 -29.90 -7.02
C GLY A 207 7.66 -28.90 -7.31
N PHE A 208 7.74 -27.80 -6.57
CA PHE A 208 8.88 -26.90 -6.66
C PHE A 208 10.10 -27.49 -5.95
N ASP A 209 11.28 -27.43 -6.58
CA ASP A 209 12.53 -27.85 -5.94
C ASP A 209 12.90 -26.85 -4.82
N PRO A 210 13.03 -27.30 -3.56
CA PRO A 210 13.22 -26.39 -2.43
C PRO A 210 14.54 -25.61 -2.48
N VAL A 211 15.60 -26.24 -2.99
CA VAL A 211 16.94 -25.61 -3.07
C VAL A 211 16.93 -24.52 -4.14
N SER A 212 16.38 -24.83 -5.32
CA SER A 212 16.26 -23.87 -6.42
C SER A 212 15.33 -22.73 -6.04
N LEU A 213 14.17 -23.01 -5.44
CA LEU A 213 13.22 -21.98 -5.01
C LEU A 213 13.83 -21.04 -3.96
N PHE A 214 14.50 -21.59 -2.94
CA PHE A 214 15.18 -20.78 -1.93
C PHE A 214 16.30 -19.93 -2.52
N LYS A 215 17.10 -20.53 -3.42
CA LYS A 215 18.18 -19.86 -4.12
C LYS A 215 17.65 -18.72 -4.98
N ASP A 216 16.61 -18.92 -5.77
CA ASP A 216 16.05 -17.89 -6.66
C ASP A 216 15.48 -16.71 -5.87
N ILE A 217 14.78 -16.97 -4.77
CA ILE A 217 14.26 -15.92 -3.87
C ILE A 217 15.42 -15.14 -3.24
N SER A 218 16.42 -15.86 -2.70
CA SER A 218 17.56 -15.25 -2.02
C SER A 218 18.43 -14.45 -2.98
N ASP A 219 18.73 -14.99 -4.15
CA ASP A 219 19.50 -14.33 -5.20
C ASP A 219 18.78 -13.06 -5.66
N GLY A 220 17.46 -13.10 -5.84
CA GLY A 220 16.64 -11.93 -6.18
C GLY A 220 16.74 -10.81 -5.13
N ILE A 221 16.52 -11.14 -3.85
CA ILE A 221 16.53 -10.16 -2.76
C ILE A 221 17.94 -9.61 -2.53
N ILE A 222 18.94 -10.49 -2.35
CA ILE A 222 20.31 -10.08 -2.02
C ILE A 222 20.93 -9.29 -3.17
N SER A 223 20.72 -9.71 -4.42
CA SER A 223 21.26 -8.98 -5.58
C SER A 223 20.66 -7.58 -5.70
N ALA A 224 19.36 -7.43 -5.44
CA ALA A 224 18.71 -6.12 -5.41
C ALA A 224 19.31 -5.23 -4.31
N GLN A 225 19.48 -5.75 -3.09
CA GLN A 225 20.06 -5.01 -1.97
C GLN A 225 21.52 -4.59 -2.23
N LEU A 226 22.35 -5.48 -2.77
CA LEU A 226 23.73 -5.16 -3.12
C LEU A 226 23.81 -4.08 -4.21
N HIS A 227 22.92 -4.14 -5.21
CA HIS A 227 22.82 -3.10 -6.22
C HIS A 227 22.44 -1.75 -5.61
N PHE A 228 21.45 -1.72 -4.72
CA PHE A 228 21.01 -0.54 -4.00
C PHE A 228 22.12 0.11 -3.18
N ILE A 229 22.87 -0.70 -2.43
CA ILE A 229 24.07 -0.25 -1.71
C ILE A 229 25.09 0.39 -2.67
N ALA A 230 25.31 -0.19 -3.85
CA ALA A 230 26.26 0.34 -4.84
C ALA A 230 25.87 1.73 -5.36
N ILE A 231 24.57 2.02 -5.45
CA ILE A 231 24.04 3.35 -5.83
C ILE A 231 23.74 4.25 -4.62
N ARG A 232 24.14 3.83 -3.40
CA ARG A 232 23.92 4.53 -2.13
C ARG A 232 22.46 4.86 -1.84
N TRP A 233 21.56 4.04 -2.33
CA TRP A 233 20.15 4.09 -1.97
C TRP A 233 19.85 2.86 -1.13
N ILE A 234 19.33 2.99 0.08
CA ILE A 234 19.08 1.85 0.97
C ILE A 234 17.58 1.80 1.24
N PRO A 235 16.81 1.12 0.36
CA PRO A 235 15.39 0.94 0.60
C PRO A 235 15.19 0.01 1.79
N ASP A 236 14.10 0.25 2.47
CA ASP A 236 13.78 -0.48 3.67
C ASP A 236 13.22 -1.89 3.35
N ALA A 237 13.97 -2.94 3.70
CA ALA A 237 13.71 -4.33 3.32
C ALA A 237 13.42 -5.23 4.53
N HIS A 238 12.28 -4.97 5.20
CA HIS A 238 11.88 -5.64 6.45
C HIS A 238 11.48 -7.12 6.30
N THR A 239 10.87 -7.49 5.17
CA THR A 239 10.25 -8.80 4.91
C THR A 239 11.05 -9.60 3.91
#